data_AF-W0BBS7-F1
#
_entry.id   AF-W0BBS7-F1
#
_cell.length_a   1.000
_cell.length_b   1.000
_cell.length_c   1.000
_cell.angle_alpha   90.00
_cell.angle_beta   90.00
_cell.angle_gamma   90.00
#
_symmetry.space_group_name_H-M   'P 1'
#
loop_
_entity.id
_entity.type
_entity.pdbx_description
1 polymer ?
#
loop_
_entity_poly.entity_id
_entity_poly.type
_entity_poly.pdbx_seq_one_letter_code
_entity_poly.pdbx_strand_id
1 'polypeptide(L)'
;MTLEELSALFTTRLAEVVSYAPVPRPPATPRHDRTIKHTLYPIEHLPELIAELEKLDDAEGDKKFSVRYLVDEENVLWLAREGKPGRHIPAHRQMRDNCLAAGNIFFSQDFTEITKINHQSGDFHPDAASLLWPLAILNCMKTTLSNPCVIEVSRITPAGNFEREQELSVTPEEMAFILSGSAVLQEKLLVANQGKIPDIIEYVDPARPQRFFPDISTTESLAAAAGEASSIDESLQPRRLF
;
A
#
# COMPACT_ATOMS: atom_id res chain seq x y z
N MET A 1 -4.29 21.15 -5.51
CA MET A 1 -2.92 20.98 -4.98
C MET A 1 -1.92 21.71 -5.85
N THR A 2 -1.43 22.85 -5.39
CA THR A 2 -0.23 23.53 -5.89
C THR A 2 1.03 22.91 -5.28
N LEU A 3 2.21 23.29 -5.78
CA LEU A 3 3.50 22.88 -5.19
C LEU A 3 3.61 23.31 -3.70
N GLU A 4 3.12 24.52 -3.39
CA GLU A 4 3.08 25.05 -2.03
C GLU A 4 2.13 24.26 -1.13
N GLU A 5 0.95 23.88 -1.65
CA GLU A 5 0.00 23.04 -0.92
C GLU A 5 0.57 21.65 -0.64
N LEU A 6 1.27 21.05 -1.61
CA LEU A 6 1.95 19.75 -1.43
C LEU A 6 3.06 19.85 -0.37
N SER A 7 3.89 20.89 -0.45
CA SER A 7 4.96 21.15 0.52
C SER A 7 4.40 21.40 1.93
N ALA A 8 3.32 22.17 2.07
CA ALA A 8 2.67 22.43 3.35
C ALA A 8 2.03 21.16 3.93
N LEU A 9 1.37 20.35 3.09
CA LEU A 9 0.77 19.08 3.47
C LEU A 9 1.84 18.11 3.98
N PHE A 10 2.97 18.04 3.29
CA PHE A 10 4.14 17.26 3.72
C PHE A 10 4.73 17.74 5.03
N THR A 11 4.91 19.06 5.19
CA THR A 11 5.46 19.65 6.42
C THR A 11 4.57 19.38 7.63
N THR A 12 3.26 19.51 7.46
CA THR A 12 2.27 19.26 8.53
C THR A 12 2.30 17.80 8.96
N ARG A 13 2.35 16.87 8.00
CA ARG A 13 2.31 15.43 8.27
C ARG A 13 3.57 14.88 8.93
N LEU A 14 4.71 15.50 8.69
CA LEU A 14 5.96 15.14 9.38
C LEU A 14 5.96 15.49 10.87
N ALA A 15 5.19 16.51 11.24
CA ALA A 15 5.02 16.93 12.63
C ALA A 15 4.02 16.06 13.39
N GLU A 16 3.12 15.36 12.67
CA GLU A 16 2.16 14.44 13.26
C GLU A 16 2.79 13.07 13.55
N VAL A 17 2.50 12.51 14.74
CA VAL A 17 2.73 11.09 15.00
C VAL A 17 1.60 10.33 14.28
N VAL A 18 1.81 10.01 13.01
CA VAL A 18 0.79 9.38 12.18
C VAL A 18 0.56 7.95 12.66
N SER A 19 -0.65 7.69 13.18
CA SER A 19 -1.17 6.34 13.38
C SER A 19 -1.85 5.90 12.09
N TYR A 20 -1.30 4.89 11.43
CA TYR A 20 -1.86 4.34 10.20
C TYR A 20 -3.02 3.40 10.53
N ALA A 21 -4.25 3.92 10.44
CA ALA A 21 -5.42 3.05 10.42
C ALA A 21 -5.50 2.35 9.05
N PRO A 22 -5.58 1.02 8.99
CA PRO A 22 -5.71 0.31 7.72
C PRO A 22 -7.00 0.73 7.01
N VAL A 23 -6.88 1.23 5.78
CA VAL A 23 -8.03 1.63 4.97
C VAL A 23 -8.86 0.39 4.60
N PRO A 24 -10.18 0.42 4.73
CA PRO A 24 -11.04 -0.72 4.41
C PRO A 24 -10.86 -1.15 2.95
N ARG A 25 -10.74 -2.46 2.77
CA ARG A 25 -10.54 -3.11 1.47
C ARG A 25 -11.74 -2.80 0.54
N PRO A 26 -11.52 -2.46 -0.74
CA PRO A 26 -12.60 -2.40 -1.73
C PRO A 26 -13.35 -3.74 -1.81
N PRO A 27 -14.64 -3.75 -2.19
CA PRO A 27 -15.41 -4.98 -2.30
C PRO A 27 -14.80 -5.92 -3.35
N ALA A 28 -14.58 -7.18 -2.91
CA ALA A 28 -14.24 -8.37 -3.69
C ALA A 28 -13.12 -8.24 -4.74
N THR A 29 -11.87 -8.13 -4.28
CA THR A 29 -10.74 -8.59 -5.11
C THR A 29 -10.73 -10.12 -5.22
N PRO A 30 -10.27 -10.69 -6.34
CA PRO A 30 -10.09 -12.14 -6.50
C PRO A 30 -9.31 -12.72 -5.33
N ARG A 31 -9.63 -13.95 -4.90
CA ARG A 31 -8.80 -14.67 -3.92
C ARG A 31 -7.45 -14.95 -4.56
N HIS A 32 -6.42 -14.22 -4.12
CA HIS A 32 -5.04 -14.48 -4.50
C HIS A 32 -4.57 -15.80 -3.90
N ASP A 33 -3.76 -16.53 -4.66
CA ASP A 33 -3.09 -17.73 -4.19
C ASP A 33 -2.02 -17.33 -3.17
N ARG A 34 -2.21 -17.77 -1.92
CA ARG A 34 -1.35 -17.47 -0.77
C ARG A 34 -0.10 -18.34 -0.72
N THR A 35 -0.01 -19.35 -1.58
CA THR A 35 1.13 -20.28 -1.62
C THR A 35 2.27 -19.75 -2.50
N ILE A 36 2.01 -18.71 -3.28
CA ILE A 36 2.99 -18.09 -4.16
C ILE A 36 3.96 -17.26 -3.32
N LYS A 37 5.25 -17.57 -3.45
CA LYS A 37 6.32 -16.73 -2.93
C LYS A 37 6.42 -15.44 -3.72
N HIS A 38 6.59 -14.32 -3.01
CA HIS A 38 6.83 -13.02 -3.62
C HIS A 38 8.18 -12.49 -3.16
N THR A 39 8.96 -11.97 -4.10
CA THR A 39 10.25 -11.34 -3.80
C THR A 39 10.04 -9.85 -3.60
N LEU A 40 10.56 -9.31 -2.49
CA LEU A 40 10.60 -7.88 -2.21
C LEU A 40 12.04 -7.41 -2.27
N TYR A 41 12.26 -6.34 -3.03
CA TYR A 41 13.55 -5.73 -3.26
C TYR A 41 13.59 -4.42 -2.49
N PRO A 42 14.54 -4.18 -1.60
CA PRO A 42 14.76 -2.83 -1.11
C PRO A 42 15.30 -1.97 -2.26
N ILE A 43 15.15 -0.65 -2.16
CA ILE A 43 15.49 0.29 -3.25
C ILE A 43 16.94 0.18 -3.74
N GLU A 44 17.86 -0.25 -2.89
CA GLU A 44 19.27 -0.51 -3.23
C GLU A 44 19.41 -1.61 -4.29
N HIS A 45 18.46 -2.55 -4.34
CA HIS A 45 18.40 -3.64 -5.29
C HIS A 45 17.43 -3.37 -6.47
N LEU A 46 17.17 -2.09 -6.76
CA LEU A 46 16.38 -1.69 -7.94
C LEU A 46 17.00 -2.21 -9.26
N PRO A 47 18.32 -2.22 -9.48
CA PRO A 47 18.90 -2.77 -10.72
C PRO A 47 18.57 -4.25 -10.94
N GLU A 48 18.58 -5.06 -9.88
CA GLU A 48 18.21 -6.47 -9.94
C GLU A 48 16.74 -6.65 -10.33
N LEU A 49 15.84 -5.86 -9.72
CA LEU A 49 14.42 -5.86 -10.09
C LEU A 49 14.21 -5.44 -11.55
N ILE A 50 14.89 -4.38 -12.02
CA ILE A 50 14.82 -3.94 -13.42
C ILE A 50 15.26 -5.07 -14.36
N ALA A 51 16.37 -5.76 -14.06
CA ALA A 51 16.85 -6.88 -14.87
C ALA A 51 15.86 -8.07 -14.90
N GLU A 52 15.00 -8.23 -13.89
CA GLU A 52 13.89 -9.18 -13.94
C GLU A 52 12.74 -8.68 -14.81
N LEU A 53 12.40 -7.40 -14.71
CA LEU A 53 11.31 -6.79 -15.49
C LEU A 53 11.63 -6.79 -17.00
N GLU A 54 12.88 -6.54 -17.39
CA GLU A 54 13.32 -6.57 -18.79
C GLU A 54 13.08 -7.92 -19.47
N LYS A 55 13.21 -9.01 -18.72
CA LYS A 55 13.01 -10.39 -19.20
C LYS A 55 11.53 -10.76 -19.39
N LEU A 56 10.61 -9.90 -18.95
CA LEU A 56 9.17 -10.16 -19.11
C LEU A 56 8.74 -9.95 -20.55
N ASP A 57 7.77 -10.77 -20.95
CA ASP A 57 7.14 -10.69 -22.26
C ASP A 57 6.26 -9.45 -22.38
N ASP A 58 6.08 -8.98 -23.62
CA ASP A 58 5.20 -7.83 -23.93
C ASP A 58 3.72 -8.11 -23.60
N ALA A 59 3.38 -9.34 -23.24
CA ALA A 59 2.05 -9.73 -22.78
C ALA A 59 1.63 -9.01 -21.48
N GLU A 60 2.58 -8.46 -20.70
CA GLU A 60 2.28 -7.59 -19.54
C GLU A 60 1.89 -6.16 -19.94
N GLY A 61 2.21 -5.72 -21.17
CA GLY A 61 1.93 -4.37 -21.67
C GLY A 61 2.57 -3.28 -20.80
N ASP A 62 1.87 -2.16 -20.60
CA ASP A 62 2.36 -1.01 -19.82
C ASP A 62 2.72 -1.35 -18.37
N LYS A 63 2.18 -2.46 -17.84
CA LYS A 63 2.46 -2.90 -16.46
C LYS A 63 3.88 -3.41 -16.27
N LYS A 64 4.55 -3.82 -17.36
CA LYS A 64 5.98 -4.19 -17.34
C LYS A 64 6.85 -3.03 -16.85
N PHE A 65 6.44 -1.79 -17.11
CA PHE A 65 7.15 -0.58 -16.73
C PHE A 65 6.66 -0.02 -15.39
N SER A 66 6.05 -0.85 -14.55
CA SER A 66 5.57 -0.42 -13.23
C SER A 66 5.98 -1.41 -12.15
N VAL A 67 6.24 -0.88 -10.97
CA VAL A 67 6.51 -1.65 -9.75
C VAL A 67 5.59 -1.16 -8.66
N ARG A 68 5.21 -2.10 -7.78
CA ARG A 68 4.55 -1.76 -6.53
C ARG A 68 5.61 -1.38 -5.52
N TYR A 69 5.31 -0.39 -4.68
CA TYR A 69 6.15 -0.04 -3.56
C TYR A 69 5.39 -0.03 -2.23
N LEU A 70 6.13 -0.18 -1.14
CA LEU A 70 5.75 0.28 0.19
C LEU A 70 6.95 0.83 0.93
N VAL A 71 6.71 1.72 1.87
CA VAL A 71 7.71 2.17 2.84
C VAL A 71 7.33 1.60 4.19
N ASP A 72 8.19 0.79 4.81
CA ASP A 72 7.89 0.20 6.12
C ASP A 72 8.15 1.19 7.28
N GLU A 73 7.84 0.77 8.51
CA GLU A 73 8.04 1.58 9.72
C GLU A 73 9.53 1.85 10.04
N GLU A 74 10.44 1.11 9.41
CA GLU A 74 11.89 1.31 9.49
C GLU A 74 12.38 2.30 8.41
N ASN A 75 11.46 2.86 7.61
CA ASN A 75 11.69 3.75 6.48
C ASN A 75 12.40 3.10 5.28
N VAL A 76 12.34 1.78 5.16
CA VAL A 76 12.87 1.06 4.00
C VAL A 76 11.82 1.08 2.88
N LEU A 77 12.24 1.56 1.69
CA LEU A 77 11.42 1.49 0.47
C LEU A 77 11.58 0.10 -0.16
N TRP A 78 10.56 -0.72 0.00
CA TRP A 78 10.43 -2.03 -0.62
C TRP A 78 9.71 -1.92 -1.95
N LEU A 79 10.19 -2.66 -2.94
CA LEU A 79 9.70 -2.75 -4.29
C LEU A 79 9.31 -4.19 -4.60
N ALA A 80 8.25 -4.35 -5.38
CA ALA A 80 7.83 -5.64 -5.90
C ALA A 80 7.29 -5.49 -7.31
N ARG A 81 7.22 -6.62 -8.02
CA ARG A 81 6.67 -6.67 -9.36
C ARG A 81 5.18 -6.30 -9.36
N GLU A 82 4.79 -5.47 -10.31
CA GLU A 82 3.38 -5.23 -10.67
C GLU A 82 3.05 -5.99 -11.98
N GLY A 83 1.77 -6.17 -12.31
CA GLY A 83 1.38 -6.96 -13.48
C GLY A 83 -0.13 -7.17 -13.62
N LYS A 84 -0.55 -8.14 -14.43
CA LYS A 84 -1.98 -8.52 -14.53
C LYS A 84 -2.49 -9.26 -13.27
N PRO A 85 -3.69 -8.93 -12.76
CA PRO A 85 -4.30 -9.67 -11.65
C PRO A 85 -4.31 -11.17 -11.90
N GLY A 86 -3.95 -11.97 -10.88
CA GLY A 86 -3.83 -13.42 -10.99
C GLY A 86 -2.45 -13.93 -11.44
N ARG A 87 -1.52 -13.05 -11.81
CA ARG A 87 -0.08 -13.36 -11.92
C ARG A 87 0.65 -13.08 -10.60
N HIS A 88 1.97 -13.31 -10.57
CA HIS A 88 2.86 -13.19 -9.40
C HIS A 88 3.00 -11.75 -8.86
N ILE A 89 1.90 -11.16 -8.39
CA ILE A 89 1.85 -9.81 -7.83
C ILE A 89 1.43 -9.94 -6.38
N PRO A 90 2.24 -9.44 -5.43
CA PRO A 90 1.85 -9.48 -4.04
C PRO A 90 0.70 -8.50 -3.78
N ALA A 91 -0.32 -8.96 -3.07
CA ALA A 91 -1.25 -8.07 -2.39
C ALA A 91 -0.50 -7.27 -1.30
N HIS A 92 -1.04 -6.12 -0.88
CA HIS A 92 -0.38 -5.27 0.12
C HIS A 92 0.01 -6.06 1.39
N ARG A 93 -0.92 -6.86 1.92
CA ARG A 93 -0.68 -7.71 3.10
C ARG A 93 0.36 -8.81 2.88
N GLN A 94 0.58 -9.21 1.61
CA GLN A 94 1.64 -10.16 1.24
C GLN A 94 2.99 -9.46 1.07
N MET A 95 3.05 -8.14 1.21
CA MET A 95 4.31 -7.41 1.32
C MET A 95 4.59 -7.10 2.80
N ARG A 96 3.68 -6.36 3.46
CA ARG A 96 3.64 -6.12 4.91
C ARG A 96 2.24 -5.67 5.35
N ASP A 97 1.88 -5.94 6.62
CA ASP A 97 0.60 -5.51 7.19
C ASP A 97 0.56 -4.02 7.59
N ASN A 98 1.71 -3.45 7.97
CA ASN A 98 1.85 -2.04 8.33
C ASN A 98 2.91 -1.36 7.44
N CYS A 99 2.59 -0.17 6.94
CA CYS A 99 3.51 0.65 6.16
C CYS A 99 3.20 2.15 6.36
N LEU A 100 4.21 2.99 6.14
CA LEU A 100 4.11 4.44 6.13
C LEU A 100 3.52 4.97 4.82
N ALA A 101 3.77 4.25 3.73
CA ALA A 101 3.33 4.58 2.39
C ALA A 101 3.27 3.32 1.53
N ALA A 102 2.44 3.34 0.49
CA ALA A 102 2.41 2.31 -0.54
C ALA A 102 1.74 2.86 -1.80
N GLY A 103 2.12 2.30 -2.94
CA GLY A 103 1.58 2.71 -4.23
C GLY A 103 2.32 2.05 -5.37
N ASN A 104 2.34 2.72 -6.52
CA ASN A 104 3.07 2.28 -7.70
C ASN A 104 4.05 3.35 -8.19
N ILE A 105 5.20 2.89 -8.70
CA ILE A 105 6.20 3.68 -9.43
C ILE A 105 6.18 3.19 -10.87
N PHE A 106 6.22 4.12 -11.81
CA PHE A 106 6.23 3.86 -13.24
C PHE A 106 7.52 4.37 -13.85
N PHE A 107 8.11 3.58 -14.72
CA PHE A 107 9.36 3.85 -15.39
C PHE A 107 9.14 4.21 -16.86
N SER A 108 10.15 4.81 -17.47
CA SER A 108 10.29 4.89 -18.92
C SER A 108 10.43 3.49 -19.53
N GLN A 109 10.25 3.39 -20.85
CA GLN A 109 10.30 2.09 -21.55
C GLN A 109 11.67 1.40 -21.48
N ASP A 110 12.72 2.16 -21.24
CA ASP A 110 14.10 1.72 -21.08
C ASP A 110 14.55 1.62 -19.61
N PHE A 111 13.62 1.80 -18.66
CA PHE A 111 13.86 1.77 -17.21
C PHE A 111 14.90 2.79 -16.68
N THR A 112 15.24 3.82 -17.47
CA THR A 112 16.25 4.81 -17.08
C THR A 112 15.70 5.90 -16.15
N GLU A 113 14.41 6.20 -16.24
CA GLU A 113 13.77 7.29 -15.50
C GLU A 113 12.45 6.86 -14.86
N ILE A 114 12.14 7.42 -13.68
CA ILE A 114 10.81 7.34 -13.09
C ILE A 114 9.94 8.43 -13.71
N THR A 115 8.87 8.02 -14.38
CA THR A 115 7.94 8.90 -15.10
C THR A 115 6.73 9.30 -14.28
N LYS A 116 6.31 8.42 -13.36
CA LYS A 116 5.14 8.66 -12.51
C LYS A 116 5.25 7.93 -11.17
N ILE A 117 4.66 8.51 -10.14
CA ILE A 117 4.44 7.86 -8.84
C ILE A 117 3.02 8.16 -8.35
N ASN A 118 2.41 7.18 -7.68
CA ASN A 118 1.11 7.36 -7.04
C ASN A 118 1.08 6.70 -5.65
N HIS A 119 0.02 6.94 -4.89
CA HIS A 119 -0.21 6.36 -3.56
C HIS A 119 -1.31 5.30 -3.57
N GLN A 120 -1.44 4.58 -4.69
CA GLN A 120 -2.48 3.57 -4.88
C GLN A 120 -1.86 2.20 -5.02
N SER A 121 -2.04 1.36 -4.00
CA SER A 121 -1.54 -0.01 -4.00
C SER A 121 -2.71 -0.99 -4.02
N GLY A 122 -3.51 -1.02 -5.10
CA GLY A 122 -4.56 -2.01 -5.40
C GLY A 122 -5.59 -2.33 -4.30
N ASP A 123 -5.17 -3.02 -3.24
CA ASP A 123 -5.93 -3.36 -2.03
C ASP A 123 -5.63 -2.47 -0.81
N PHE A 124 -4.75 -1.46 -0.95
CA PHE A 124 -4.37 -0.50 0.08
C PHE A 124 -4.15 0.91 -0.49
N HIS A 125 -4.65 1.92 0.21
CA HIS A 125 -4.80 3.29 -0.30
C HIS A 125 -4.47 4.30 0.79
N PRO A 126 -3.18 4.54 1.08
CA PRO A 126 -2.79 5.54 2.06
C PRO A 126 -3.20 6.95 1.60
N ASP A 127 -3.24 7.86 2.56
CA ASP A 127 -3.49 9.28 2.30
C ASP A 127 -2.43 9.85 1.33
N ALA A 128 -2.80 10.86 0.54
CA ALA A 128 -1.89 11.48 -0.44
C ALA A 128 -0.59 11.98 0.19
N ALA A 129 -0.63 12.39 1.46
CA ALA A 129 0.54 12.74 2.26
C ALA A 129 1.62 11.68 2.31
N SER A 130 1.26 10.40 2.22
CA SER A 130 2.22 9.31 2.30
C SER A 130 3.23 9.33 1.16
N LEU A 131 2.91 9.99 0.03
CA LEU A 131 3.84 10.18 -1.09
C LEU A 131 5.15 10.85 -0.69
N LEU A 132 5.16 11.61 0.40
CA LEU A 132 6.38 12.22 0.92
C LEU A 132 7.49 11.19 1.16
N TRP A 133 7.15 10.03 1.71
CA TRP A 133 8.11 9.00 2.07
C TRP A 133 8.88 8.43 0.87
N PRO A 134 8.23 7.84 -0.15
CA PRO A 134 8.94 7.32 -1.30
C PRO A 134 9.65 8.44 -2.08
N LEU A 135 9.06 9.63 -2.20
CA LEU A 135 9.71 10.76 -2.89
C LEU A 135 11.02 11.18 -2.21
N ALA A 136 11.01 11.26 -0.88
CA ALA A 136 12.18 11.62 -0.12
C ALA A 136 13.28 10.56 -0.20
N ILE A 137 12.91 9.28 -0.14
CA ILE A 137 13.85 8.16 -0.30
C ILE A 137 14.47 8.17 -1.70
N LEU A 138 13.66 8.28 -2.76
CA LEU A 138 14.14 8.34 -4.15
C LEU A 138 15.12 9.50 -4.37
N ASN A 139 14.82 10.67 -3.81
CA ASN A 139 15.71 11.83 -3.87
C ASN A 139 17.04 11.58 -3.12
N CYS A 140 16.99 10.96 -1.93
CA CYS A 140 18.21 10.58 -1.18
C CYS A 140 19.07 9.56 -1.95
N MET A 141 18.42 8.60 -2.62
CA MET A 141 19.08 7.60 -3.46
C MET A 141 19.53 8.15 -4.81
N LYS A 142 19.23 9.43 -5.10
CA LYS A 142 19.52 10.10 -6.37
C LYS A 142 18.98 9.33 -7.57
N THR A 143 17.81 8.71 -7.42
CA THR A 143 17.14 8.02 -8.52
C THR A 143 16.72 9.04 -9.58
N THR A 144 16.92 8.71 -10.85
CA THR A 144 16.59 9.61 -11.96
C THR A 144 15.07 9.75 -12.11
N LEU A 145 14.57 10.96 -11.93
CA LEU A 145 13.18 11.33 -12.24
C LEU A 145 13.13 11.92 -13.64
N SER A 146 12.07 11.63 -14.39
CA SER A 146 11.82 12.32 -15.66
C SER A 146 11.57 13.80 -15.42
N ASN A 147 11.75 14.61 -16.47
CA ASN A 147 11.46 16.03 -16.43
C ASN A 147 10.35 16.39 -17.46
N PRO A 148 9.09 16.58 -17.03
CA PRO A 148 8.58 16.47 -15.65
C PRO A 148 8.28 15.02 -15.23
N CYS A 149 8.27 14.77 -13.92
CA CYS A 149 7.76 13.54 -13.31
C CYS A 149 6.35 13.76 -12.78
N VAL A 150 5.44 12.82 -13.01
CA VAL A 150 4.03 12.95 -12.64
C VAL A 150 3.78 12.37 -11.24
N ILE A 151 3.24 13.18 -10.34
CA ILE A 151 2.69 12.72 -9.06
C ILE A 151 1.16 12.63 -9.23
N GLU A 152 0.64 11.42 -9.22
CA GLU A 152 -0.80 11.16 -9.34
C GLU A 152 -1.42 11.05 -7.94
N VAL A 153 -2.30 12.00 -7.63
CA VAL A 153 -3.07 12.06 -6.38
C VAL A 153 -4.50 11.67 -6.68
N SER A 154 -5.03 10.75 -5.88
CA SER A 154 -6.37 10.21 -6.08
C SER A 154 -7.12 10.11 -4.78
N ARG A 155 -8.45 10.20 -4.88
CA ARG A 155 -9.33 10.10 -3.72
C ARG A 155 -10.29 8.94 -3.86
N ILE A 156 -10.70 8.41 -2.71
CA ILE A 156 -11.81 7.46 -2.61
C ILE A 156 -13.08 8.29 -2.47
N THR A 157 -13.98 8.16 -3.43
CA THR A 157 -15.32 8.77 -3.35
C THR A 157 -16.13 8.14 -2.21
N PRO A 158 -17.19 8.81 -1.73
CA PRO A 158 -18.12 8.20 -0.78
C PRO A 158 -18.74 6.88 -1.27
N ALA A 159 -18.78 6.66 -2.59
CA ALA A 159 -19.26 5.42 -3.20
C ALA A 159 -18.22 4.28 -3.19
N GLY A 160 -17.00 4.52 -2.69
CA GLY A 160 -15.91 3.56 -2.70
C GLY A 160 -15.19 3.44 -4.05
N ASN A 161 -15.54 4.29 -5.02
CA ASN A 161 -14.86 4.35 -6.31
C ASN A 161 -13.62 5.25 -6.23
N PHE A 162 -12.59 4.89 -7.01
CA PHE A 162 -11.41 5.71 -7.18
C PHE A 162 -11.66 6.77 -8.23
N GLU A 163 -11.44 8.02 -7.85
CA GLU A 163 -11.38 9.13 -8.78
C GLU A 163 -9.95 9.67 -8.76
N ARG A 164 -9.35 9.77 -9.95
CA ARG A 164 -8.16 10.58 -10.13
C ARG A 164 -8.56 12.02 -9.80
N GLU A 165 -8.01 12.53 -8.70
CA GLU A 165 -8.34 13.86 -8.24
C GLU A 165 -7.43 14.87 -8.94
N GLN A 166 -6.15 14.56 -9.05
CA GLN A 166 -5.17 15.49 -9.60
C GLN A 166 -3.90 14.78 -10.10
N GLU A 167 -3.28 15.38 -11.11
CA GLU A 167 -1.90 15.11 -11.50
C GLU A 167 -1.07 16.37 -11.28
N LEU A 168 0.09 16.22 -10.65
CA LEU A 168 1.07 17.28 -10.49
C LEU A 168 2.33 16.88 -11.24
N SER A 169 2.68 17.67 -12.25
CA SER A 169 3.97 17.55 -12.93
C SER A 169 5.02 18.30 -12.12
N VAL A 170 6.07 17.60 -11.68
CA VAL A 170 7.11 18.15 -10.83
C VAL A 170 8.47 17.95 -11.49
N THR A 171 9.26 19.01 -11.60
CA THR A 171 10.65 18.89 -12.06
C THR A 171 11.57 18.38 -10.95
N PRO A 172 12.76 17.85 -11.27
CA PRO A 172 13.74 17.47 -10.24
C PRO A 172 14.08 18.61 -9.26
N GLU A 173 14.14 19.85 -9.73
CA GLU A 173 14.41 21.03 -8.90
C GLU A 173 13.25 21.34 -7.94
N GLU A 174 12.02 21.27 -8.43
CA GLU A 174 10.82 21.46 -7.61
C GLU A 174 10.68 20.35 -6.56
N MET A 175 11.01 19.11 -6.92
CA MET A 175 11.06 18.00 -5.98
C MET A 175 12.10 18.22 -4.88
N ALA A 176 13.32 18.62 -5.27
CA ALA A 176 14.37 18.96 -4.31
C ALA A 176 13.95 20.10 -3.38
N PHE A 177 13.25 21.12 -3.91
CA PHE A 177 12.69 22.21 -3.13
C PHE A 177 11.66 21.72 -2.10
N ILE A 178 10.67 20.92 -2.53
CA ILE A 178 9.66 20.34 -1.64
C ILE A 178 10.33 19.59 -0.46
N LEU A 179 11.37 18.82 -0.76
CA LEU A 179 12.05 17.97 0.22
C LEU A 179 13.06 18.73 1.09
N SER A 180 13.59 19.86 0.62
CA SER A 180 14.53 20.71 1.35
C SER A 180 13.92 21.38 2.58
N GLY A 181 12.59 21.56 2.59
CA GLY A 181 11.86 22.16 3.70
C GLY A 181 11.82 21.31 4.98
N SER A 182 12.26 20.04 4.94
CA SER A 182 12.16 19.14 6.08
C SER A 182 13.52 18.55 6.50
N ALA A 183 14.23 19.29 7.35
CA ALA A 183 15.46 18.80 8.00
C ALA A 183 15.20 17.51 8.80
N VAL A 184 14.05 17.39 9.44
CA VAL A 184 13.64 16.21 10.24
C VAL A 184 13.50 14.96 9.36
N LEU A 185 12.92 15.10 8.16
CA LEU A 185 12.79 13.99 7.23
C LEU A 185 14.16 13.55 6.71
N GLN A 186 15.02 14.50 6.34
CA GLN A 186 16.36 14.19 5.89
C GLN A 186 17.19 13.49 6.98
N GLU A 187 17.07 13.92 8.23
CA GLU A 187 17.73 13.27 9.37
C GLU A 187 17.20 11.85 9.60
N LYS A 188 15.87 11.65 9.61
CA LYS A 188 15.26 10.31 9.75
C LYS A 188 15.70 9.35 8.65
N LEU A 189 15.71 9.81 7.39
CA LEU A 189 16.15 9.00 6.26
C LEU A 189 17.65 8.71 6.31
N LEU A 190 18.47 9.68 6.72
CA LEU A 190 19.89 9.49 6.89
C LEU A 190 20.19 8.44 7.98
N VAL A 191 19.46 8.47 9.10
CA VAL A 191 19.60 7.48 10.18
C VAL A 191 19.10 6.10 9.75
N ALA A 192 17.96 6.02 9.05
CA ALA A 192 17.41 4.75 8.57
C ALA A 192 18.35 4.06 7.57
N ASN A 193 19.01 4.85 6.71
CA ASN A 193 19.88 4.35 5.64
C ASN A 193 21.37 4.28 6.04
N GLN A 194 21.72 4.60 7.28
CA GLN A 194 23.12 4.56 7.75
C GLN A 194 23.59 3.10 7.93
N GLY A 195 24.25 2.58 6.90
CA GLY A 195 25.10 1.39 6.98
C GLY A 195 24.37 0.05 6.97
N LYS A 196 23.06 0.03 6.69
CA LYS A 196 22.30 -1.20 6.44
C LYS A 196 21.85 -1.20 5.00
N ILE A 197 22.32 -2.18 4.23
CA ILE A 197 21.73 -2.56 2.96
C ILE A 197 20.82 -3.72 3.31
N PRO A 198 19.48 -3.54 3.31
CA PRO A 198 18.58 -4.65 3.57
C PRO A 198 18.80 -5.72 2.50
N ASP A 199 18.71 -6.99 2.88
CA ASP A 199 18.76 -8.08 1.91
C ASP A 199 17.43 -8.18 1.14
N ILE A 200 17.47 -8.73 -0.07
CA ILE A 200 16.28 -9.16 -0.80
C ILE A 200 15.56 -10.23 0.03
N ILE A 201 14.25 -10.09 0.20
CA ILE A 201 13.45 -11.03 1.00
C ILE A 201 12.44 -11.78 0.13
N GLU A 202 12.34 -13.09 0.34
CA GLU A 202 11.20 -13.88 -0.14
C GLU A 202 10.12 -13.88 0.94
N TYR A 203 8.98 -13.26 0.64
CA TYR A 203 7.82 -13.31 1.50
C TYR A 203 6.88 -14.46 1.10
N VAL A 204 6.43 -15.21 2.10
CA VAL A 204 5.37 -16.21 1.99
C VAL A 204 4.30 -15.82 3.00
N ASP A 205 3.05 -15.67 2.55
CA ASP A 205 1.92 -15.36 3.44
C ASP A 205 1.88 -16.45 4.53
N PRO A 206 2.11 -16.09 5.82
CA PRO A 206 2.07 -17.07 6.88
C PRO A 206 0.68 -17.69 6.87
N ALA A 207 0.62 -19.01 6.67
CA ALA A 207 -0.64 -19.75 6.64
C ALA A 207 -1.48 -19.31 7.84
N ARG A 208 -2.66 -18.73 7.58
CA ARG A 208 -3.56 -18.31 8.67
C ARG A 208 -3.67 -19.49 9.64
N PRO A 209 -3.46 -19.29 10.95
CA PRO A 209 -3.91 -20.30 11.91
C PRO A 209 -5.36 -20.57 11.58
N GLN A 210 -5.70 -21.85 11.36
CA GLN A 210 -7.08 -22.24 11.10
C GLN A 210 -7.91 -21.57 12.18
N ARG A 211 -8.82 -20.67 11.78
CA ARG A 211 -9.84 -20.19 12.70
C ARG A 211 -10.62 -21.44 13.05
N PHE A 212 -10.34 -22.02 14.20
CA PHE A 212 -11.21 -22.98 14.85
C PHE A 212 -12.52 -22.23 15.05
N PHE A 213 -13.45 -22.41 14.13
CA PHE A 213 -14.85 -22.20 14.43
C PHE A 213 -15.21 -23.42 15.26
N PRO A 214 -15.38 -23.31 16.60
CA PRO A 214 -15.96 -24.43 17.32
C PRO A 214 -17.29 -24.74 16.66
N ASP A 215 -17.44 -25.98 16.20
CA ASP A 215 -18.70 -26.46 15.64
C ASP A 215 -19.80 -26.18 16.66
N ILE A 216 -20.73 -25.29 16.32
CA ILE A 216 -21.94 -25.03 17.12
C ILE A 216 -22.96 -26.15 16.84
N SER A 217 -22.51 -27.41 16.78
CA SER A 217 -23.36 -28.59 16.62
C SER A 217 -23.48 -29.42 17.90
N THR A 218 -22.96 -28.94 19.03
CA THR A 218 -23.18 -29.54 20.35
C THR A 218 -23.76 -28.52 21.34
N THR A 219 -24.98 -28.06 21.06
CA THR A 219 -25.87 -27.47 22.08
C THR A 219 -27.14 -28.31 22.31
N GLU A 220 -27.09 -29.60 22.01
CA GLU A 220 -28.08 -30.58 22.47
C GLU A 220 -27.45 -31.56 23.47
N SER A 221 -27.01 -31.07 24.63
CA SER A 221 -26.65 -31.92 25.78
C SER A 221 -26.61 -31.19 27.13
N LEU A 222 -27.28 -30.04 27.26
CA LEU A 222 -27.49 -29.37 28.56
C LEU A 222 -28.95 -28.92 28.69
N ALA A 223 -29.88 -29.80 28.32
CA ALA A 223 -31.29 -29.70 28.65
C ALA A 223 -31.69 -30.90 29.52
N ALA A 224 -31.12 -30.97 30.73
CA ALA A 224 -31.52 -31.93 31.75
C ALA A 224 -31.27 -31.38 33.16
N ALA A 225 -31.71 -30.14 33.43
CA ALA A 225 -31.88 -29.64 34.80
C ALA A 225 -32.54 -28.24 34.79
N ALA A 226 -33.84 -28.16 34.54
CA ALA A 226 -34.69 -27.08 35.06
C ALA A 226 -36.15 -27.46 34.87
N GLY A 227 -36.77 -27.89 35.96
CA GLY A 227 -38.20 -28.12 36.02
C GLY A 227 -39.00 -26.83 35.84
N GLU A 228 -40.10 -26.97 35.13
CA GLU A 228 -41.42 -26.37 35.36
C GLU A 228 -41.48 -25.14 36.29
N ALA A 229 -41.80 -23.97 35.73
CA ALA A 229 -43.10 -23.32 35.94
C ALA A 229 -43.13 -21.87 35.42
N SER A 230 -44.33 -21.47 35.00
CA SER A 230 -44.85 -20.09 34.86
C SER A 230 -44.79 -19.44 33.47
N SER A 231 -45.90 -19.65 32.77
CA SER A 231 -46.60 -18.75 31.85
C SER A 231 -46.40 -17.25 32.12
N ILE A 232 -46.22 -16.44 31.07
CA ILE A 232 -46.94 -15.18 30.80
C ILE A 232 -46.96 -14.96 29.29
N ASP A 233 -48.06 -14.35 28.88
CA ASP A 233 -48.73 -14.31 27.60
C ASP A 233 -48.33 -13.12 26.70
N GLU A 234 -48.73 -13.23 25.42
CA GLU A 234 -49.13 -12.16 24.48
C GLU A 234 -48.18 -10.98 24.11
N SER A 235 -47.65 -11.06 22.88
CA SER A 235 -48.22 -10.37 21.70
C SER A 235 -47.15 -9.86 20.73
N LEU A 236 -47.10 -10.52 19.57
CA LEU A 236 -46.38 -10.07 18.39
C LEU A 236 -47.31 -9.17 17.55
N GLN A 237 -46.88 -7.96 17.27
CA GLN A 237 -47.43 -7.13 16.20
C GLN A 237 -46.29 -6.68 15.27
N PRO A 238 -46.35 -6.97 13.96
CA PRO A 238 -45.33 -6.57 12.99
C PRO A 238 -45.53 -5.11 12.55
N ARG A 239 -44.50 -4.27 12.70
CA ARG A 239 -44.48 -2.92 12.12
C ARG A 239 -44.20 -3.01 10.61
N ARG A 240 -45.19 -2.60 9.81
CA ARG A 240 -45.04 -2.26 8.39
C ARG A 240 -44.18 -1.00 8.26
N LEU A 241 -43.23 -1.05 7.32
CA LEU A 241 -42.49 0.10 6.81
C LEU A 241 -43.34 0.80 5.74
N PHE A 242 -43.44 2.13 5.85
CA PHE A 242 -43.65 3.03 4.72
C PHE A 242 -42.33 3.79 4.53
#